data_AF-A0A2V5ZE27-F1
#
_entry.id   AF-A0A2V5ZE27-F1
#
_cell.length_a   1.000
_cell.length_b   1.000
_cell.length_c   1.000
_cell.angle_alpha   90.00
_cell.angle_beta   90.00
_cell.angle_gamma   90.00
#
_symmetry.space_group_name_H-M   'P 1'
#
loop_
_entity.id
_entity.type
_entity.pdbx_description
1 polymer ?
#
loop_
_entity_poly.entity_id
_entity_poly.type
_entity_poly.pdbx_seq_one_letter_code
_entity_poly.pdbx_strand_id
1 'polypeptide(L)' 'MALRFFNTYSRELEEFEARDPAGRPVSIYTCGPTVYSRAHIGNFRAYIFEDLLQRHLELRGYNVHRV' A
#
# COMPACT_ATOMS: atom_id res chain seq x y z
N MET A 1 11.97 -14.81 -1.00
CA MET A 1 12.70 -13.53 -1.07
C MET A 1 11.99 -12.49 -0.23
N ALA A 2 12.73 -11.67 0.53
CA ALA A 2 12.18 -10.59 1.34
C ALA A 2 11.43 -9.57 0.46
N LEU A 3 10.34 -9.02 0.99
CA LEU A 3 9.58 -7.96 0.32
C LEU A 3 10.36 -6.64 0.50
N ARG A 4 10.50 -5.86 -0.57
CA ARG A 4 11.22 -4.58 -0.53
C ARG A 4 10.37 -3.50 -1.17
N PHE A 5 10.36 -2.31 -0.56
CA PHE A 5 9.67 -1.14 -1.08
C PHE A 5 10.64 0.01 -1.30
N PHE A 6 10.37 0.82 -2.32
CA PHE A 6 11.06 2.10 -2.46
C PHE A 6 10.43 3.09 -1.48
N ASN A 7 11.19 3.48 -0.46
CA ASN A 7 10.74 4.44 0.53
C ASN A 7 11.06 5.85 0.05
N THR A 8 10.04 6.67 -0.21
CA THR A 8 10.23 8.03 -0.71
C THR A 8 10.93 8.95 0.30
N TYR A 9 10.82 8.65 1.61
CA TYR A 9 11.46 9.43 2.68
C TYR A 9 12.99 9.33 2.63
N SER A 10 13.52 8.11 2.51
CA SER A 10 14.97 7.84 2.40
C SER A 10 15.48 7.87 0.96
N ARG A 11 14.59 7.68 -0.02
CA ARG A 11 14.88 7.47 -1.45
C ARG A 11 15.66 6.19 -1.74
N GLU A 12 15.44 5.15 -0.95
CA GLU A 12 16.13 3.86 -1.08
C GLU A 12 15.13 2.69 -1.15
N LEU A 13 15.62 1.54 -1.60
CA LEU A 13 14.90 0.27 -1.53
C LEU A 13 15.14 -0.39 -0.18
N GLU A 14 14.14 -0.33 0.69
CA GLU A 14 14.19 -0.87 2.05
C GLU A 14 13.47 -2.21 2.15
N GLU A 15 13.92 -3.09 3.04
CA GLU A 15 13.18 -4.31 3.38
C GLU A 15 11.92 -3.95 4.16
N PHE A 16 10.81 -4.58 3.79
CA PHE A 16 9.54 -4.40 4.46
C PHE A 16 9.48 -5.28 5.71
N GLU A 17 9.39 -4.64 6.85
CA GLU A 17 9.11 -5.28 8.14
C GLU A 17 7.78 -4.77 8.69
N ALA A 18 6.92 -5.70 9.11
CA ALA A 18 5.66 -5.33 9.74
C ALA A 18 5.96 -4.65 11.09
N ARG A 19 5.34 -3.48 11.30
CA ARG A 19 5.55 -2.66 12.52
C ARG A 19 5.29 -3.43 13.82
N ASP A 20 4.36 -4.38 13.81
CA ASP A 20 4.06 -5.22 14.96
C ASP A 20 4.18 -6.71 14.59
N PRO A 21 5.30 -7.36 14.95
CA PRO A 21 5.48 -8.80 14.76
C PRO A 21 4.49 -9.66 15.57
N ALA A 22 3.85 -9.11 16.61
CA ALA A 22 2.94 -9.83 17.50
C ALA A 22 1.52 -10.04 16.93
N GLY A 23 1.31 -9.72 15.64
CA GLY A 23 0.12 -10.15 14.89
C GLY A 23 -0.91 -9.08 14.56
N ARG A 24 -0.59 -7.78 14.68
CA ARG A 24 -1.49 -6.75 14.17
C ARG A 24 -1.50 -6.72 12.64
N PRO A 25 -2.62 -6.34 12.01
CA PRO A 25 -2.68 -6.14 10.58
C PRO A 25 -1.63 -5.11 10.11
N VAL A 26 -1.09 -5.33 8.92
CA VAL A 26 -0.33 -4.32 8.18
C VAL A 26 -1.29 -3.18 7.83
N SER A 27 -1.06 -2.01 8.39
CA SER A 27 -1.86 -0.81 8.10
C SER A 27 -1.38 -0.12 6.83
N ILE A 28 -2.30 0.16 5.93
CA ILE A 28 -2.03 0.94 4.70
C ILE A 28 -2.98 2.13 4.69
N TYR A 29 -2.45 3.33 4.44
CA TYR A 29 -3.27 4.52 4.19
C TYR A 29 -3.04 5.00 2.78
N THR A 30 -4.12 5.31 2.06
CA THR A 30 -4.05 5.84 0.70
C THR A 30 -4.96 7.06 0.57
N CYS A 31 -4.45 8.14 -0.01
CA CYS A 31 -5.25 9.35 -0.20
C CYS A 31 -6.41 9.10 -1.17
N GLY A 32 -7.64 9.42 -0.74
CA GLY A 32 -8.83 9.34 -1.59
C GLY A 32 -8.96 10.49 -2.60
N PRO A 33 -9.95 10.43 -3.50
CA PRO A 33 -10.25 11.52 -4.44
C PRO A 33 -10.87 12.71 -3.72
N THR A 34 -10.63 13.92 -4.24
CA THR A 34 -11.51 15.06 -3.94
C THR A 34 -12.78 14.95 -4.77
N VAL A 35 -13.95 14.88 -4.12
CA VAL A 35 -15.23 14.47 -4.75
C VAL A 35 -16.04 15.62 -5.41
N TYR A 36 -15.38 16.67 -5.89
CA TYR A 36 -16.07 17.79 -6.57
C TYR A 36 -16.28 17.55 -8.08
N SER A 37 -15.65 16.51 -8.65
CA SER A 37 -15.74 16.19 -10.08
C SER A 37 -15.54 14.69 -10.32
N ARG A 38 -15.71 14.26 -11.58
CA ARG A 38 -15.44 12.88 -12.00
C ARG A 38 -13.94 12.60 -11.93
N ALA A 39 -13.58 11.44 -11.36
CA ALA A 39 -12.22 10.94 -11.39
C ALA A 39 -11.76 10.70 -12.85
N HIS A 40 -10.51 11.06 -13.14
CA HIS A 40 -9.90 10.83 -14.44
C HIS A 40 -8.96 9.62 -14.39
N ILE A 41 -8.49 9.16 -15.56
CA ILE A 41 -7.62 7.97 -15.69
C ILE A 41 -6.36 8.03 -14.80
N GLY A 42 -5.82 9.22 -14.55
CA GLY A 42 -4.70 9.41 -13.62
C GLY A 42 -5.02 9.02 -12.17
N ASN A 43 -6.24 9.29 -11.67
CA ASN A 43 -6.65 8.88 -10.33
C ASN A 43 -6.79 7.35 -10.27
N PHE A 44 -7.45 6.76 -11.27
CA PHE A 44 -7.64 5.31 -11.34
C PHE A 44 -6.33 4.53 -11.44
N ARG A 45 -5.30 5.08 -12.09
CA ARG A 45 -3.96 4.47 -12.08
C ARG A 45 -3.41 4.32 -10.66
N ALA A 46 -3.55 5.35 -9.81
CA ALA A 46 -3.13 5.27 -8.41
C ALA A 46 -3.95 4.23 -7.64
N TYR A 47 -5.28 4.25 -7.77
CA TYR A 47 -6.16 3.32 -7.07
C TYR A 47 -5.95 1.85 -7.48
N ILE A 48 -5.64 1.59 -8.75
CA ILE A 48 -5.25 0.24 -9.23
C ILE A 48 -3.92 -0.18 -8.61
N PHE A 49 -2.93 0.71 -8.54
CA PHE A 49 -1.66 0.41 -7.87
C PHE A 49 -1.87 0.05 -6.40
N GLU A 50 -2.70 0.83 -5.69
CA GLU A 50 -3.03 0.60 -4.29
C GLU A 50 -3.78 -0.72 -4.06
N ASP A 51 -4.72 -1.08 -4.95
CA ASP A 51 -5.40 -2.39 -4.94
C ASP A 51 -4.41 -3.54 -5.19
N LEU A 52 -3.52 -3.39 -6.16
CA LEU A 52 -2.47 -4.39 -6.41
C LEU A 52 -1.51 -4.54 -5.23
N LEU A 53 -1.15 -3.44 -4.57
CA LEU A 53 -0.32 -3.46 -3.37
C LEU A 53 -0.97 -4.24 -2.24
N GLN A 54 -2.25 -3.97 -1.95
CA GLN A 54 -3.01 -4.71 -0.93
C GLN A 54 -3.09 -6.20 -1.30
N ARG A 55 -3.52 -6.53 -2.51
CA ARG A 55 -3.63 -7.93 -2.97
C ARG A 55 -2.30 -8.66 -2.93
N HIS A 56 -1.20 -7.97 -3.23
CA HIS A 56 0.13 -8.56 -3.15
C HIS A 56 0.52 -8.88 -1.71
N LEU A 57 0.24 -7.98 -0.76
CA LEU A 57 0.51 -8.21 0.66
C LEU A 57 -0.36 -9.37 1.21
N GLU A 58 -1.64 -9.42 0.86
CA GLU A 58 -2.54 -10.52 1.22
C GLU A 58 -2.06 -11.86 0.64
N LEU A 59 -1.66 -11.89 -0.64
CA LEU A 59 -1.08 -13.06 -1.28
C LEU A 59 0.19 -13.55 -0.55
N ARG A 60 0.94 -12.63 0.07
CA ARG A 60 2.14 -12.93 0.84
C ARG A 60 1.85 -13.34 2.29
N GLY A 61 0.58 -13.45 2.68
CA GLY A 61 0.14 -13.93 3.99
C GLY A 61 -0.03 -12.84 5.04
N TYR A 62 0.08 -11.56 4.67
CA TYR A 62 -0.19 -10.46 5.61
C TYR A 62 -1.70 -10.25 5.74
N ASN A 63 -2.18 -10.05 6.97
CA ASN A 63 -3.49 -9.46 7.21
C ASN A 63 -3.36 -7.95 6.98
N VAL A 64 -4.14 -7.38 6.05
CA VAL A 64 -4.04 -5.96 5.67
C VAL A 64 -5.26 -5.21 6.17
N HIS A 65 -5.02 -4.07 6.81
CA HIS A 65 -6.06 -3.09 7.14
C HIS A 65 -5.79 -1.80 6.37
N ARG A 66 -6.56 -1.56 5.30
CA ARG A 66 -6.45 -0.36 4.46
C ARG A 66 -7.49 0.69 4.86
N VAL A 67 -7.05 1.94 4.97
CA VAL A 67 -7.88 3.13 5.23
C VAL A 67 -7.79 4.09 4.04
#